data_AF-A0A7W0QIA6-F1
#
_entry.id   AF-A0A7W0QIA6-F1
#
_cell.length_a   1.000
_cell.length_b   1.000
_cell.length_c   1.000
_cell.angle_alpha   90.00
_cell.angle_beta   90.00
_cell.angle_gamma   90.00
#
_symmetry.space_group_name_H-M   'P 1'
#
loop_
_entity.id
_entity.type
_entity.pdbx_description
1 polymer ?
#
loop_
_entity_poly.entity_id
_entity_poly.type
_entity_poly.pdbx_seq_one_letter_code
_entity_poly.pdbx_strand_id
1 'polypeptide(L)'
;MINGARADEAVTSRPPAPVRRRPRFLELSAAAAVMALLVGAVAWFALGQSSGDDGSIAAVLDDPSAETVTLSGDGGDMQLVFVPDSDEAVIVADGWDDPGDDRSYQLWFLDGADPTPSEAFEPGPDGEIEILIDEFNGGHSGYSVTVEPAGGSPEPTGDVLARTG
;
A
#
# COMPACT_ATOMS: atom_id res chain seq x y z
N MET A 1 46.08 -61.42 38.13
CA MET A 1 45.10 -60.93 39.12
C MET A 1 45.54 -59.53 39.54
N ILE A 2 44.61 -58.58 39.45
CA ILE A 2 44.67 -57.14 39.75
C ILE A 2 45.71 -56.28 39.00
N ASN A 3 45.18 -55.36 38.20
CA ASN A 3 45.83 -54.45 37.27
C ASN A 3 46.81 -53.48 37.94
N GLY A 4 47.91 -53.21 37.24
CA GLY A 4 48.89 -52.23 37.62
C GLY A 4 48.55 -50.80 37.18
N ALA A 5 49.14 -49.88 37.95
CA ALA A 5 49.91 -48.72 37.50
C ALA A 5 49.24 -47.50 36.85
N ARG A 6 49.84 -46.37 37.25
CA ARG A 6 50.08 -45.12 36.52
C ARG A 6 49.00 -44.03 36.57
N ALA A 7 49.24 -43.10 37.48
CA ALA A 7 49.13 -41.68 37.17
C ALA A 7 50.15 -41.34 36.07
N ASP A 8 49.73 -40.59 35.06
CA ASP A 8 50.55 -39.59 34.37
C ASP A 8 49.65 -38.67 33.54
N GLU A 9 50.01 -37.39 33.61
CA GLU A 9 49.44 -36.25 32.92
C GLU A 9 49.47 -36.41 31.40
N ALA A 10 48.47 -35.88 30.69
CA ALA A 10 48.68 -35.38 29.32
C ALA A 10 47.40 -34.78 28.72
N VAL A 11 47.53 -33.49 28.41
CA VAL A 11 47.10 -32.89 27.14
C VAL A 11 45.61 -32.59 27.02
N THR A 12 45.29 -31.37 27.42
CA THR A 12 44.37 -30.48 26.70
C THR A 12 44.61 -30.58 25.18
N SER A 13 43.81 -31.37 24.48
CA SER A 13 43.70 -31.31 23.02
C SER A 13 42.29 -30.94 22.63
N ARG A 14 42.07 -29.63 22.56
CA ARG A 14 41.03 -28.94 21.80
C ARG A 14 40.87 -29.62 20.43
N PRO A 15 39.67 -30.11 20.06
CA PRO A 15 39.45 -30.60 18.71
C PRO A 15 39.70 -29.46 17.69
N PRO A 16 40.39 -29.73 16.58
CA PRO A 16 40.67 -28.73 15.55
C PRO A 16 39.37 -28.22 14.92
N ALA A 17 39.29 -26.90 14.81
CA ALA A 17 38.19 -26.18 14.19
C ALA A 17 37.96 -26.65 12.74
N PRO A 18 36.71 -26.96 12.32
CA PRO A 18 36.42 -27.14 10.91
C PRO A 18 36.50 -25.79 10.19
N VAL A 19 37.53 -25.59 9.36
CA VAL A 19 37.63 -24.47 8.42
C VAL A 19 36.63 -24.73 7.29
N ARG A 20 35.43 -24.14 7.37
CA ARG A 20 34.50 -24.08 6.24
C ARG A 20 34.61 -22.72 5.55
N ARG A 21 34.95 -22.79 4.25
CA ARG A 21 35.17 -21.68 3.33
C ARG A 21 33.94 -20.78 3.26
N ARG A 22 34.17 -19.46 3.29
CA ARG A 22 33.15 -18.42 3.08
C ARG A 22 32.68 -18.41 1.62
N PRO A 23 31.37 -18.48 1.34
CA PRO A 23 30.83 -17.85 0.16
C PRO A 23 30.40 -16.42 0.53
N ARG A 24 30.95 -15.43 -0.17
CA ARG A 24 30.49 -14.04 -0.10
C ARG A 24 29.13 -13.98 -0.78
N PHE A 25 28.07 -13.73 -0.02
CA PHE A 25 26.78 -13.35 -0.59
C PHE A 25 26.22 -12.16 0.17
N LEU A 26 26.08 -11.10 -0.63
CA LEU A 26 25.19 -9.95 -0.52
C LEU A 26 25.11 -9.24 0.83
N GLU A 27 25.61 -8.01 0.81
CA GLU A 27 25.15 -6.93 1.67
C GLU A 27 23.62 -6.91 1.64
N LEU A 28 22.99 -7.34 2.74
CA LEU A 28 21.56 -7.13 2.95
C LEU A 28 21.38 -5.64 3.24
N SER A 29 20.99 -4.92 2.20
CA SER A 29 20.39 -3.60 2.29
C SER A 29 19.31 -3.59 3.37
N ALA A 30 19.27 -2.54 4.17
CA ALA A 30 18.40 -2.32 5.32
C ALA A 30 16.90 -2.16 4.98
N ALA A 31 16.34 -3.01 4.12
CA ALA A 31 14.95 -2.96 3.67
C ALA A 31 14.02 -3.95 4.40
N ALA A 32 14.55 -4.86 5.23
CA ALA A 32 13.76 -6.00 5.74
C ALA A 32 13.21 -5.89 7.17
N ALA A 33 13.54 -4.85 7.96
CA ALA A 33 13.29 -4.88 9.40
C ALA A 33 12.12 -4.02 9.93
N VAL A 34 11.48 -3.17 9.11
CA VAL A 34 10.33 -2.35 9.54
C VAL A 34 8.97 -3.03 9.24
N MET A 35 8.98 -4.07 8.40
CA MET A 35 7.79 -4.76 7.86
C MET A 35 6.85 -5.38 8.92
N ALA A 36 7.29 -5.61 10.16
CA ALA A 36 6.45 -6.27 11.17
C ALA A 36 5.59 -5.32 12.02
N LEU A 37 5.86 -4.01 12.03
CA LEU A 37 5.12 -3.06 12.88
C LEU A 37 3.98 -2.32 12.15
N LEU A 38 3.97 -2.30 10.82
CA LEU A 38 2.94 -1.59 10.03
C LEU A 38 1.70 -2.45 9.72
N VAL A 39 1.86 -3.76 9.59
CA VAL A 39 0.74 -4.71 9.33
C VAL A 39 -0.34 -4.66 10.42
N GLY A 40 0.03 -4.33 11.65
CA GLY A 40 -0.91 -4.23 12.77
C GLY A 40 -1.78 -2.97 12.77
N ALA A 41 -1.37 -1.88 12.10
CA ALA A 41 -2.12 -0.62 12.07
C ALA A 41 -3.22 -0.63 11.01
N VAL A 42 -2.93 -1.17 9.82
CA VAL A 42 -3.87 -1.23 8.68
C VAL A 42 -5.08 -2.14 8.97
N ALA A 43 -4.85 -3.27 9.63
CA ALA A 43 -5.93 -4.19 10.00
C ALA A 43 -6.93 -3.61 11.04
N TRP A 44 -6.54 -2.57 11.78
CA TRP A 44 -7.43 -1.88 12.73
C TRP A 44 -8.34 -0.84 12.05
N PHE A 45 -7.90 -0.27 10.92
CA PHE A 45 -8.65 0.71 10.13
C PHE A 45 -9.69 0.04 9.21
N ALA A 46 -9.30 -1.06 8.56
CA ALA A 46 -10.15 -1.81 7.62
C ALA A 46 -11.44 -2.41 8.24
N LEU A 47 -11.54 -2.50 9.57
CA LEU A 47 -12.73 -3.03 10.26
C LEU A 47 -13.78 -1.97 10.63
N GLY A 48 -13.58 -0.69 10.27
CA GLY A 48 -14.44 0.44 10.67
C GLY A 48 -15.44 0.95 9.62
N GLN A 49 -15.31 0.56 8.34
CA GLN A 49 -15.88 1.28 7.18
C GLN A 49 -17.18 0.66 6.62
N SER A 50 -18.34 0.75 7.27
CA SER A 50 -19.56 0.19 6.61
C SER A 50 -20.90 0.78 7.02
N SER A 51 -20.96 1.96 7.63
CA SER A 51 -22.27 2.58 7.92
C SER A 51 -22.27 4.11 8.00
N GLY A 52 -21.11 4.77 7.98
CA GLY A 52 -21.00 6.24 7.97
C GLY A 52 -20.92 6.82 6.56
N ASP A 53 -20.32 6.06 5.64
CA ASP A 53 -19.79 6.57 4.38
C ASP A 53 -20.91 6.95 3.42
N ASP A 54 -21.99 6.16 3.32
CA ASP A 54 -23.15 6.47 2.45
C ASP A 54 -23.71 7.90 2.68
N GLY A 55 -23.71 8.36 3.93
CA GLY A 55 -24.18 9.70 4.29
C GLY A 55 -23.21 10.80 3.86
N SER A 56 -21.90 10.57 4.01
CA SER A 56 -20.84 11.48 3.57
C SER A 56 -20.73 11.53 2.04
N ILE A 57 -20.84 10.38 1.37
CA ILE A 57 -20.86 10.28 -0.09
C ILE A 57 -22.01 11.11 -0.66
N ALA A 58 -23.24 10.90 -0.18
CA ALA A 58 -24.38 11.69 -0.63
C ALA A 58 -24.19 13.19 -0.32
N ALA A 59 -23.59 13.52 0.83
CA ALA A 59 -23.30 14.91 1.18
C ALA A 59 -22.34 15.58 0.18
N VAL A 60 -21.27 14.91 -0.24
CA VAL A 60 -20.33 15.43 -1.26
C VAL A 60 -20.99 15.51 -2.64
N LEU A 61 -21.70 14.46 -3.07
CA LEU A 61 -22.30 14.39 -4.40
C LEU A 61 -23.47 15.37 -4.60
N ASP A 62 -24.26 15.61 -3.56
CA ASP A 62 -25.41 16.53 -3.61
C ASP A 62 -25.02 17.98 -3.24
N ASP A 63 -23.77 18.24 -2.85
CA ASP A 63 -23.33 19.60 -2.48
C ASP A 63 -23.33 20.52 -3.72
N PRO A 64 -24.02 21.67 -3.69
CA PRO A 64 -24.11 22.57 -4.85
C PRO A 64 -22.79 23.27 -5.19
N SER A 65 -21.79 23.20 -4.30
CA SER A 65 -20.43 23.70 -4.52
C SER A 65 -19.44 22.61 -4.90
N ALA A 66 -19.88 21.35 -5.01
CA ALA A 66 -19.04 20.27 -5.48
C ALA A 66 -18.46 20.56 -6.87
N GLU A 67 -17.17 20.31 -7.00
CA GLU A 67 -16.43 20.33 -8.25
C GLU A 67 -16.16 18.91 -8.72
N THR A 68 -16.07 18.72 -10.03
CA THR A 68 -15.79 17.42 -10.63
C THR A 68 -14.59 17.51 -11.54
N VAL A 69 -13.66 16.58 -11.35
CA VAL A 69 -12.48 16.39 -12.19
C VAL A 69 -12.56 15.01 -12.83
N THR A 70 -12.32 14.94 -14.13
CA THR A 70 -12.26 13.67 -14.86
C THR A 70 -10.83 13.19 -14.97
N LEU A 71 -10.60 11.94 -14.59
CA LEU A 71 -9.40 11.18 -14.91
C LEU A 71 -9.73 10.24 -16.08
N SER A 72 -8.86 10.21 -17.08
CA SER A 72 -9.02 9.36 -18.27
C SER A 72 -7.75 8.59 -18.58
N GLY A 73 -7.89 7.41 -19.19
CA GLY A 73 -6.78 6.61 -19.69
C GLY A 73 -7.17 5.21 -20.11
N ASP A 74 -6.21 4.28 -20.08
CA ASP A 74 -6.40 2.89 -20.49
C ASP A 74 -7.36 2.12 -19.58
N GLY A 75 -7.51 2.54 -18.32
CA GLY A 75 -8.47 1.96 -17.36
C GLY A 75 -9.91 2.44 -17.54
N GLY A 76 -10.14 3.44 -18.40
CA GLY A 76 -11.44 4.09 -18.56
C GLY A 76 -11.50 5.48 -17.93
N ASP A 77 -12.70 6.06 -17.96
CA ASP A 77 -12.99 7.35 -17.34
C ASP A 77 -13.42 7.16 -15.88
N MET A 78 -13.03 8.10 -15.04
CA MET A 78 -13.36 8.17 -13.62
C MET A 78 -13.59 9.63 -13.24
N GLN A 79 -14.56 9.87 -12.36
CA GLN A 79 -14.83 11.19 -11.81
C GLN A 79 -14.36 11.26 -10.37
N LEU A 80 -13.65 12.32 -10.05
CA LEU A 80 -13.33 12.72 -8.69
C LEU A 80 -14.19 13.94 -8.38
N VAL A 81 -15.12 13.79 -7.43
CA VAL A 81 -16.05 14.82 -7.00
C VAL A 81 -15.64 15.29 -5.60
N PHE A 82 -15.48 16.58 -5.39
CA PHE A 82 -15.04 17.11 -4.10
C PHE A 82 -15.66 18.48 -3.83
N VAL A 83 -15.83 18.83 -2.56
CA VAL A 83 -16.24 20.18 -2.17
C VAL A 83 -15.00 21.03 -1.89
N PRO A 84 -14.84 22.22 -2.49
CA PRO A 84 -13.73 23.11 -2.19
C PRO A 84 -13.63 23.42 -0.69
N ASP A 85 -12.41 23.47 -0.16
CA ASP A 85 -12.11 23.68 1.27
C ASP A 85 -12.62 22.56 2.21
N SER A 86 -13.02 21.40 1.68
CA SER A 86 -13.32 20.20 2.46
C SER A 86 -12.18 19.17 2.39
N ASP A 87 -12.19 18.26 3.37
CA ASP A 87 -11.25 17.13 3.45
C ASP A 87 -11.83 15.84 2.84
N GLU A 88 -12.95 15.93 2.12
CA GLU A 88 -13.66 14.78 1.58
C GLU A 88 -13.76 14.89 0.04
N ALA A 89 -13.56 13.76 -0.63
CA ALA A 89 -13.85 13.59 -2.04
C ALA A 89 -14.53 12.24 -2.27
N VAL A 90 -15.23 12.09 -3.39
CA VAL A 90 -15.82 10.83 -3.82
C VAL A 90 -15.28 10.48 -5.19
N ILE A 91 -14.79 9.26 -5.33
CA ILE A 91 -14.47 8.67 -6.63
C ILE A 91 -15.71 7.94 -7.14
N VAL A 92 -16.12 8.28 -8.37
CA VAL A 92 -17.23 7.64 -9.07
C VAL A 92 -16.76 7.12 -10.42
N ALA A 93 -16.97 5.83 -10.69
CA ALA A 93 -16.72 5.23 -12.00
C ALA A 93 -17.52 3.93 -12.21
N ASP A 94 -17.62 3.52 -13.48
CA ASP A 94 -18.28 2.29 -13.89
C ASP A 94 -17.38 1.45 -14.79
N GLY A 95 -17.53 0.13 -14.73
CA GLY A 95 -16.89 -0.80 -15.67
C GLY A 95 -15.38 -0.92 -15.50
N TRP A 96 -14.85 -0.61 -14.32
CA TRP A 96 -13.46 -0.86 -13.97
C TRP A 96 -13.26 -2.33 -13.60
N ASP A 97 -12.25 -2.97 -14.19
CA ASP A 97 -11.98 -4.39 -13.99
C ASP A 97 -11.55 -4.71 -12.55
N ASP A 98 -11.73 -5.97 -12.12
CA ASP A 98 -11.12 -6.46 -10.88
C ASP A 98 -9.58 -6.41 -10.99
N PRO A 99 -8.86 -5.74 -10.07
CA PRO A 99 -7.40 -5.58 -10.15
C PRO A 99 -6.63 -6.89 -9.92
N GLY A 100 -7.31 -7.95 -9.47
CA GLY A 100 -6.78 -9.28 -9.20
C GLY A 100 -6.43 -9.52 -7.73
N ASP A 101 -6.16 -10.78 -7.41
CA ASP A 101 -5.77 -11.20 -6.06
C ASP A 101 -4.59 -10.39 -5.51
N ASP A 102 -4.69 -9.96 -4.25
CA ASP A 102 -3.68 -9.16 -3.54
C ASP A 102 -3.35 -7.81 -4.21
N ARG A 103 -4.28 -7.24 -4.99
CA ARG A 103 -4.15 -5.94 -5.65
C ARG A 103 -5.32 -5.02 -5.29
N SER A 104 -5.08 -3.72 -5.40
CA SER A 104 -6.09 -2.67 -5.26
C SER A 104 -5.77 -1.52 -6.20
N TYR A 105 -6.75 -0.68 -6.50
CA TYR A 105 -6.49 0.62 -7.10
C TYR A 105 -6.02 1.61 -6.03
N GLN A 106 -5.23 2.60 -6.44
CA GLN A 106 -4.86 3.70 -5.57
C GLN A 106 -4.86 5.01 -6.35
N LEU A 107 -5.49 6.03 -5.78
CA LEU A 107 -5.46 7.39 -6.29
C LEU A 107 -4.22 8.10 -5.73
N TRP A 108 -3.59 8.92 -6.58
CA TRP A 108 -2.42 9.71 -6.27
C TRP A 108 -2.67 11.19 -6.53
N PHE A 109 -2.27 12.02 -5.58
CA PHE A 109 -2.23 13.47 -5.72
C PHE A 109 -0.90 13.91 -6.34
N LEU A 110 -0.96 14.66 -7.44
CA LEU A 110 0.22 15.01 -8.26
C LEU A 110 0.70 16.43 -7.97
N ASP A 111 1.16 16.67 -6.75
CA ASP A 111 1.72 17.96 -6.35
C ASP A 111 3.24 18.00 -6.47
N GLY A 112 3.71 18.63 -7.54
CA GLY A 112 5.14 18.81 -7.76
C GLY A 112 5.83 17.54 -8.27
N ALA A 113 6.92 17.13 -7.61
CA ALA A 113 7.80 16.09 -8.14
C ALA A 113 7.38 14.67 -7.76
N ASP A 114 6.82 14.49 -6.55
CA ASP A 114 6.56 13.18 -5.96
C ASP A 114 5.06 13.02 -5.69
N PRO A 115 4.40 11.98 -6.24
CA PRO A 115 2.99 11.72 -5.98
C PRO A 115 2.73 11.38 -4.51
N THR A 116 1.66 11.93 -3.94
CA THR A 116 1.21 11.60 -2.58
C THR A 116 0.09 10.56 -2.64
N PRO A 117 0.14 9.47 -1.85
CA PRO A 117 -0.90 8.44 -1.87
C PRO A 117 -2.17 8.92 -1.19
N SER A 118 -3.32 8.54 -1.75
CA SER A 118 -4.58 8.42 -1.01
C SER A 118 -4.77 6.98 -0.51
N GLU A 119 -5.93 6.70 0.07
CA GLU A 119 -6.35 5.35 0.41
C GLU A 119 -6.51 4.46 -0.85
N ALA A 120 -6.26 3.16 -0.67
CA ALA A 120 -6.45 2.19 -1.72
C ALA A 120 -7.90 1.67 -1.70
N PHE A 121 -8.42 1.35 -2.88
CA PHE A 121 -9.80 0.94 -3.06
C PHE A 121 -9.95 -0.19 -4.09
N GLU A 122 -11.08 -0.88 -4.04
CA GLU A 122 -11.45 -1.96 -4.95
C GLU A 122 -12.82 -1.64 -5.55
N PRO A 123 -13.06 -1.99 -6.83
CA PRO A 123 -14.39 -1.85 -7.41
C PRO A 123 -15.36 -2.86 -6.79
N GLY A 124 -16.66 -2.54 -6.84
CA GLY A 124 -17.74 -3.46 -6.55
C GLY A 124 -17.79 -4.65 -7.53
N PRO A 125 -18.61 -5.67 -7.25
CA PRO A 125 -18.68 -6.91 -8.05
C PRO A 125 -19.07 -6.73 -9.54
N ASP A 126 -19.63 -5.59 -9.90
CA ASP A 126 -20.05 -5.19 -11.25
C ASP A 126 -19.12 -4.14 -11.88
N GLY A 127 -18.00 -3.81 -11.23
CA GLY A 127 -17.06 -2.79 -11.68
C GLY A 127 -17.47 -1.36 -11.34
N GLU A 128 -18.50 -1.17 -10.52
CA GLU A 128 -18.89 0.13 -9.97
C GLU A 128 -17.88 0.58 -8.90
N ILE A 129 -17.52 1.85 -8.93
CA ILE A 129 -16.68 2.51 -7.92
C ILE A 129 -17.47 3.68 -7.40
N GLU A 130 -17.78 3.67 -6.11
CA GLU A 130 -18.33 4.80 -5.36
C GLU A 130 -17.66 4.81 -3.97
N ILE A 131 -16.54 5.51 -3.87
CA ILE A 131 -15.66 5.44 -2.70
C ILE A 131 -15.42 6.84 -2.14
N LEU A 132 -15.65 7.01 -0.84
CA LEU A 132 -15.25 8.20 -0.11
C LEU A 132 -13.72 8.18 0.09
N ILE A 133 -13.08 9.30 -0.19
CA ILE A 133 -11.68 9.57 0.10
C ILE A 133 -11.64 10.62 1.19
N ASP A 134 -11.27 10.18 2.38
CA ASP A 134 -10.95 11.05 3.51
C ASP A 134 -9.58 11.70 3.32
N GLU A 135 -9.32 12.76 4.08
CA GLU A 135 -8.06 13.52 4.06
C GLU A 135 -7.69 14.03 2.66
N PHE A 136 -8.70 14.32 1.82
CA PHE A 136 -8.48 14.80 0.46
C PHE A 136 -7.70 16.12 0.45
N ASN A 137 -7.90 17.03 1.41
CA ASN A 137 -7.15 18.29 1.54
C ASN A 137 -6.96 19.00 0.17
N GLY A 138 -8.07 19.33 -0.50
CA GLY A 138 -8.10 19.67 -1.93
C GLY A 138 -7.16 20.80 -2.40
N GLY A 139 -7.14 21.04 -3.72
CA GLY A 139 -6.25 22.02 -4.35
C GLY A 139 -5.00 21.41 -5.00
N HIS A 140 -5.04 20.11 -5.30
CA HIS A 140 -3.96 19.41 -5.98
C HIS A 140 -3.86 19.82 -7.46
N SER A 141 -2.63 19.77 -7.99
CA SER A 141 -2.35 20.15 -9.39
C SER A 141 -2.80 19.10 -10.41
N GLY A 142 -3.08 17.89 -9.97
CA GLY A 142 -3.53 16.79 -10.81
C GLY A 142 -3.67 15.49 -10.03
N TYR A 143 -4.18 14.48 -10.71
CA TYR A 143 -4.52 13.18 -10.12
C TYR A 143 -4.16 12.03 -11.06
N SER A 144 -3.83 10.86 -10.51
CA SER A 144 -3.69 9.64 -11.29
C SER A 144 -4.09 8.40 -10.50
N VAL A 145 -4.45 7.32 -11.21
CA VAL A 145 -4.78 6.02 -10.63
C VAL A 145 -3.85 4.95 -11.18
N THR A 146 -3.38 4.07 -10.30
CA THR A 146 -2.58 2.88 -10.63
C THR A 146 -3.17 1.64 -9.96
N VAL A 147 -2.75 0.46 -10.42
CA VAL A 147 -2.95 -0.80 -9.69
C VAL A 147 -1.76 -1.03 -8.77
N GLU A 148 -2.00 -1.22 -7.49
CA GLU A 148 -1.02 -1.36 -6.41
C GLU A 148 -1.23 -2.67 -5.65
N PRO A 149 -0.28 -3.11 -4.81
CA PRO A 149 -0.54 -4.19 -3.85
C PRO A 149 -1.72 -3.85 -2.95
N ALA A 150 -2.45 -4.86 -2.48
CA ALA A 150 -3.56 -4.69 -1.56
C ALA A 150 -3.16 -3.83 -0.34
N GLY A 151 -3.97 -2.81 -0.05
CA GLY A 151 -3.69 -1.81 0.98
C GLY A 151 -2.85 -0.62 0.51
N GLY A 152 -2.47 -0.59 -0.77
CA GLY A 152 -1.76 0.52 -1.40
C GLY A 152 -0.25 0.50 -1.24
N SER A 153 0.38 1.55 -1.75
CA SER A 153 1.82 1.77 -1.76
C SER A 153 2.15 3.17 -1.23
N PRO A 154 3.39 3.38 -0.73
CA PRO A 154 3.88 4.72 -0.38
C PRO A 154 4.29 5.54 -1.62
N GLU A 155 4.58 4.88 -2.74
CA GLU A 155 4.96 5.46 -4.03
C GLU A 155 4.35 4.61 -5.15
N PRO A 156 4.02 5.16 -6.34
CA PRO A 156 3.41 4.39 -7.42
C PRO A 156 4.32 3.23 -7.87
N THR A 157 3.75 2.02 -7.96
CA THR A 157 4.45 0.82 -8.46
C THR A 157 3.87 0.28 -9.75
N GLY A 158 2.60 0.58 -10.03
CA GLY A 158 1.90 0.17 -11.25
C GLY A 158 1.98 1.19 -12.39
N ASP A 159 1.50 0.76 -13.55
CA ASP A 159 1.26 1.68 -14.67
C ASP A 159 0.07 2.60 -14.36
N VAL A 160 0.13 3.83 -14.88
CA VAL A 160 -0.95 4.80 -14.75
C VAL A 160 -2.09 4.42 -15.69
N LEU A 161 -3.25 4.12 -15.11
CA LEU A 161 -4.45 3.69 -15.82
C LEU A 161 -5.39 4.85 -16.16
N ALA A 162 -5.46 5.87 -15.31
CA ALA A 162 -6.19 7.10 -15.58
C ALA A 162 -5.48 8.27 -14.92
N ARG A 163 -5.61 9.46 -15.51
CA ARG A 163 -5.05 10.70 -14.95
C ARG A 163 -5.79 11.93 -15.44
N THR A 164 -5.62 13.04 -14.74
CA THR A 164 -5.94 14.37 -15.27
C THR A 164 -4.98 14.77 -16.38
N GLY A 165 -5.50 15.49 -17.38
CA GLY A 165 -4.75 15.98 -18.54
C GLY A 165 -3.79 17.12 -18.24
#